data_AF-A0A5C4U657-F1
#
_entry.id   AF-A0A5C4U657-F1
#
_cell.length_a   1.000
_cell.length_b   1.000
_cell.length_c   1.000
_cell.angle_alpha   90.00
_cell.angle_beta   90.00
_cell.angle_gamma   90.00
#
_symmetry.space_group_name_H-M   'P 1'
#
loop_
_entity.id
_entity.type
_entity.pdbx_description
1 polymer ?
#
loop_
_entity_poly.entity_id
_entity_poly.type
_entity_poly.pdbx_seq_one_letter_code
_entity_poly.pdbx_strand_id
1 'polypeptide(L)'
;MSLRSSATVSRRNRLIRLADALLGILILTAVVAFFNPFAAIMIAIIPVVGLVWSLYSLRKSINGIDLPNAPRDEYQQHQVYDARTVGLRTAIFSIVGLMIVSSFLAVASRFTTLTVTEATGTLYPLFLAAIHAIPFSVTRSLAGAINRDELISAPE
;
A
#
# COMPACT_ATOMS: atom_id res chain seq x y z
N MET A 1 -30.01 -0.27 10.89
CA MET A 1 -28.87 0.54 10.39
C MET A 1 -27.55 -0.27 10.42
N SER A 2 -27.41 -1.28 11.29
CA SER A 2 -26.20 -2.11 11.45
C SER A 2 -25.79 -2.97 10.24
N LEU A 3 -26.73 -3.45 9.42
CA LEU A 3 -26.39 -4.21 8.20
C LEU A 3 -25.64 -3.35 7.15
N ARG A 4 -25.91 -2.04 7.10
CA ARG A 4 -25.31 -1.12 6.12
C ARG A 4 -23.90 -0.70 6.53
N SER A 5 -23.63 -0.53 7.83
CA SER A 5 -22.28 -0.29 8.34
C SER A 5 -21.41 -1.54 8.18
N SER A 6 -21.93 -2.73 8.53
CA SER A 6 -21.20 -4.01 8.35
C SER A 6 -20.80 -4.27 6.88
N ALA A 7 -21.71 -4.02 5.93
CA ALA A 7 -21.40 -4.15 4.50
C ALA A 7 -20.32 -3.14 4.03
N THR A 8 -20.34 -1.93 4.55
CA THR A 8 -19.36 -0.88 4.22
C THR A 8 -17.98 -1.22 4.77
N VAL A 9 -17.89 -1.63 6.03
CA VAL A 9 -16.65 -2.12 6.67
C VAL A 9 -16.07 -3.31 5.91
N SER A 10 -16.91 -4.30 5.57
CA SER A 10 -16.50 -5.47 4.80
C SER A 10 -15.90 -5.10 3.43
N ARG A 11 -16.52 -4.13 2.74
CA ARG A 11 -16.01 -3.61 1.47
C ARG A 11 -14.65 -2.91 1.63
N ARG A 12 -14.47 -2.06 2.65
CA ARG A 12 -13.17 -1.41 2.92
C ARG A 12 -12.08 -2.44 3.25
N ASN A 13 -12.41 -3.45 4.06
CA ASN A 13 -11.48 -4.54 4.40
C ASN A 13 -11.10 -5.40 3.17
N ARG A 14 -12.00 -5.56 2.20
CA ARG A 14 -11.67 -6.19 0.90
C ARG A 14 -10.68 -5.33 0.10
N LEU A 15 -10.88 -4.01 0.05
CA LEU A 15 -9.95 -3.10 -0.64
C LEU A 15 -8.57 -3.09 0.00
N ILE A 16 -8.48 -3.11 1.33
CA ILE A 16 -7.20 -3.20 2.06
C ILE A 16 -6.48 -4.50 1.70
N ARG A 17 -7.17 -5.64 1.76
CA ARG A 17 -6.59 -6.95 1.41
C ARG A 17 -6.16 -7.03 -0.06
N LEU A 18 -6.94 -6.44 -0.96
CA LEU A 18 -6.61 -6.35 -2.38
C LEU A 18 -5.30 -5.58 -2.56
N ALA A 19 -5.18 -4.40 -1.94
CA ALA A 19 -3.96 -3.59 -2.02
C ALA A 19 -2.75 -4.29 -1.40
N ASP A 20 -2.90 -4.96 -0.26
CA ASP A 20 -1.83 -5.79 0.34
C ASP A 20 -1.36 -6.88 -0.65
N ALA A 21 -2.30 -7.58 -1.30
CA ALA A 21 -1.97 -8.60 -2.28
C ALA A 21 -1.26 -8.01 -3.52
N LEU A 22 -1.70 -6.84 -4.00
CA LEU A 22 -1.08 -6.17 -5.14
C LEU A 22 0.33 -5.66 -4.82
N LEU A 23 0.56 -5.15 -3.59
CA LEU A 23 1.90 -4.83 -3.09
C LEU A 23 2.78 -6.08 -3.05
N GLY A 24 2.26 -7.20 -2.55
CA GLY A 24 2.97 -8.48 -2.54
C GLY A 24 3.34 -8.95 -3.95
N ILE A 25 2.40 -8.88 -4.90
CA ILE A 25 2.65 -9.21 -6.31
C ILE A 25 3.73 -8.29 -6.91
N LEU A 26 3.70 -6.99 -6.62
CA LEU A 26 4.71 -6.04 -7.08
C LEU A 26 6.10 -6.31 -6.50
N ILE A 27 6.20 -6.87 -5.29
CA ILE A 27 7.47 -7.33 -4.74
C ILE A 27 7.94 -8.61 -5.45
N LEU A 28 7.02 -9.53 -5.75
CA LEU A 28 7.33 -10.76 -6.49
C LEU A 28 7.79 -10.48 -7.92
N THR A 29 7.32 -9.41 -8.57
CA THR A 29 7.82 -9.04 -9.91
C THR A 29 9.29 -8.63 -9.88
N ALA A 30 9.85 -8.19 -8.74
CA ALA A 30 11.30 -7.96 -8.63
C ALA A 30 12.11 -9.26 -8.79
N VAL A 31 11.57 -10.39 -8.33
CA VAL A 31 12.19 -11.72 -8.54
C VAL A 31 12.13 -12.09 -10.02
N VAL A 32 10.99 -11.86 -10.68
CA VAL A 32 10.85 -12.10 -12.13
C VAL A 32 11.82 -11.22 -12.92
N ALA A 33 12.03 -9.98 -12.47
CA ALA A 33 12.91 -9.03 -13.14
C ALA A 33 14.36 -9.50 -13.20
N PHE A 34 14.78 -10.32 -12.23
CA PHE A 34 16.10 -10.95 -12.22
C PHE A 34 16.33 -11.89 -13.41
N PHE A 35 15.29 -12.56 -13.88
CA PHE A 35 15.36 -13.48 -15.02
C PHE A 35 14.98 -12.81 -16.33
N ASN A 36 13.99 -11.92 -16.30
CA ASN A 36 13.49 -11.21 -17.46
C ASN A 36 12.97 -9.81 -17.05
N PRO A 37 13.82 -8.77 -17.16
CA PRO A 37 13.46 -7.40 -16.78
C PRO A 37 12.26 -6.86 -17.57
N PHE A 38 12.17 -7.18 -18.86
CA PHE A 38 11.09 -6.70 -19.73
C PHE A 38 9.73 -7.30 -19.32
N ALA A 39 9.68 -8.62 -19.12
CA ALA A 39 8.47 -9.29 -18.65
C ALA A 39 8.02 -8.77 -17.28
N ALA A 40 8.98 -8.52 -16.37
CA ALA A 40 8.67 -8.00 -15.05
C ALA A 40 8.04 -6.61 -15.09
N ILE A 41 8.50 -5.72 -15.96
CA ILE A 41 7.88 -4.40 -16.16
C ILE A 41 6.43 -4.56 -16.63
N MET A 42 6.18 -5.43 -17.61
CA MET A 42 4.82 -5.67 -18.12
C MET A 42 3.89 -6.23 -17.03
N ILE A 43 4.38 -7.18 -16.23
CA ILE A 43 3.62 -7.74 -15.11
C ILE A 43 3.39 -6.68 -14.02
N ALA A 44 4.35 -5.79 -13.78
CA ALA A 44 4.26 -4.74 -12.75
C ALA A 44 3.22 -3.66 -13.05
N ILE A 45 2.78 -3.47 -14.30
CA ILE A 45 1.73 -2.50 -14.65
C ILE A 45 0.41 -2.83 -13.92
N ILE A 46 0.03 -4.11 -13.90
CA ILE A 46 -1.24 -4.57 -13.30
C ILE A 46 -1.33 -4.23 -11.80
N PRO A 47 -0.36 -4.62 -10.94
CA PRO A 47 -0.41 -4.29 -9.53
C PRO A 47 -0.28 -2.79 -9.28
N VAL A 48 0.46 -2.03 -10.07
CA VAL A 48 0.54 -0.57 -9.92
C VAL A 48 -0.82 0.09 -10.18
N VAL A 49 -1.44 -0.22 -11.31
CA VAL A 49 -2.78 0.31 -11.64
C VAL A 49 -3.80 -0.12 -10.59
N GLY A 50 -3.75 -1.39 -10.16
CA GLY A 50 -4.60 -1.91 -9.10
C GLY A 50 -4.38 -1.19 -7.77
N LEU A 51 -3.14 -0.85 -7.40
CA LEU A 51 -2.82 -0.13 -6.17
C LEU A 51 -3.37 1.29 -6.19
N VAL A 52 -3.16 2.02 -7.30
CA VAL A 52 -3.71 3.36 -7.49
C VAL A 52 -5.24 3.32 -7.39
N TRP A 53 -5.88 2.37 -8.05
CA TRP A 53 -7.33 2.21 -8.01
C TRP A 53 -7.84 1.84 -6.60
N SER A 54 -7.15 0.94 -5.90
CA SER A 54 -7.50 0.52 -4.55
C SER A 54 -7.36 1.67 -3.57
N LEU A 55 -6.27 2.44 -3.66
CA LEU A 55 -6.03 3.62 -2.84
C LEU A 55 -7.08 4.70 -3.10
N TYR A 56 -7.39 4.98 -4.38
CA TYR A 56 -8.44 5.93 -4.74
C TYR A 56 -9.81 5.50 -4.20
N SER A 57 -10.16 4.23 -4.37
CA SER A 57 -11.43 3.68 -3.89
C SER A 57 -11.53 3.72 -2.36
N LEU A 58 -10.42 3.43 -1.67
CA LEU A 58 -10.33 3.49 -0.22
C LEU A 58 -10.48 4.94 0.27
N ARG A 59 -9.77 5.90 -0.35
CA ARG A 59 -9.92 7.34 -0.06
C ARG A 59 -11.34 7.83 -0.25
N LYS A 60 -11.98 7.43 -1.36
CA LYS A 60 -13.39 7.76 -1.61
C LYS A 60 -14.31 7.18 -0.53
N SER A 61 -14.02 5.99 -0.01
CA SER A 61 -14.83 5.34 1.03
C SER A 61 -14.72 5.98 2.43
N ILE A 62 -13.71 6.83 2.64
CA ILE A 62 -13.48 7.60 3.87
C ILE A 62 -13.68 9.11 3.62
N ASN A 63 -14.41 9.48 2.55
CA ASN A 63 -14.69 10.87 2.16
C ASN A 63 -13.44 11.75 1.97
N GLY A 64 -12.27 11.16 1.69
CA GLY A 64 -11.03 11.91 1.53
C GLY A 64 -10.56 12.63 2.79
N ILE A 65 -10.99 12.18 3.98
CA ILE A 65 -10.59 12.77 5.27
C ILE A 65 -9.06 12.72 5.46
N ASP A 66 -8.32 11.88 4.73
CA ASP A 66 -6.85 11.84 4.76
C ASP A 66 -6.17 13.05 4.07
N LEU A 67 -6.87 13.77 3.18
CA LEU A 67 -6.33 14.88 2.38
C LEU A 67 -6.01 16.13 3.22
N PRO A 68 -4.93 16.89 2.93
CA PRO A 68 -4.52 18.05 3.74
C PRO A 68 -5.63 19.10 3.94
N ASN A 69 -6.43 19.34 2.91
CA ASN A 69 -7.43 20.41 2.87
C ASN A 69 -8.85 19.92 3.16
N ALA A 70 -9.02 18.68 3.62
CA ALA A 70 -10.35 18.18 3.97
C ALA A 70 -10.89 18.95 5.20
N PRO A 71 -12.14 19.43 5.18
CA PRO A 71 -12.78 19.99 6.38
C PRO A 71 -12.90 18.88 7.42
N ARG A 72 -12.40 19.11 8.63
CA ARG A 72 -12.39 18.14 9.74
C ARG A 72 -12.91 18.81 11.00
N ASP A 73 -13.67 18.06 11.78
CA ASP A 73 -13.93 18.40 13.18
C ASP A 73 -12.70 18.09 14.06
N GLU A 74 -12.71 18.52 15.32
CA GLU A 74 -11.60 18.30 16.26
C GLU A 74 -11.35 16.81 16.52
N TYR A 75 -12.41 15.99 16.59
CA TYR A 75 -12.31 14.54 16.81
C TYR A 75 -11.61 13.84 15.62
N GLN A 76 -12.02 14.15 14.40
CA GLN A 76 -11.45 13.64 13.15
C GLN A 76 -10.00 14.12 12.98
N GLN A 77 -9.65 15.31 13.46
CA GLN A 77 -8.29 15.80 13.41
C GLN A 77 -7.36 14.96 14.29
N HIS A 78 -7.78 14.63 15.52
CA HIS A 78 -7.06 13.71 16.39
C HIS A 78 -6.96 12.31 15.77
N GLN A 79 -8.07 11.78 15.24
CA GLN A 79 -8.08 10.47 14.61
C GLN A 79 -7.13 10.38 13.40
N VAL A 80 -7.07 11.43 12.57
CA VAL A 80 -6.12 11.51 11.45
C VAL A 80 -4.68 11.60 11.92
N TYR A 81 -4.40 12.34 13.00
CA TYR A 81 -3.05 12.44 13.55
C TYR A 81 -2.54 11.09 14.06
N ASP A 82 -3.36 10.38 14.85
CA ASP A 82 -3.03 9.06 15.37
C ASP A 82 -2.86 8.05 14.23
N ALA A 83 -3.79 8.06 13.28
CA ALA A 83 -3.74 7.19 12.11
C ALA A 83 -2.48 7.45 11.26
N ARG A 84 -2.08 8.70 11.08
CA ARG A 84 -0.85 9.08 10.38
C ARG A 84 0.39 8.59 11.11
N THR A 85 0.44 8.71 12.43
CA THR A 85 1.58 8.26 13.24
C THR A 85 1.78 6.74 13.12
N VAL A 86 0.70 5.97 13.27
CA VAL A 86 0.72 4.51 13.11
C VAL A 86 1.01 4.11 11.67
N GLY A 87 0.38 4.79 10.71
CA GLY A 87 0.56 4.53 9.28
C GLY A 87 1.99 4.81 8.82
N LEU A 88 2.60 5.91 9.29
CA LEU A 88 3.97 6.26 8.98
C LEU A 88 4.96 5.27 9.60
N ARG A 89 4.74 4.85 10.85
CA ARG A 89 5.55 3.81 11.49
C ARG A 89 5.51 2.50 10.69
N THR A 90 4.32 2.10 10.24
CA THR A 90 4.15 0.91 9.40
C THR A 90 4.84 1.06 8.05
N ALA A 91 4.71 2.23 7.41
CA ALA A 91 5.38 2.53 6.15
C ALA A 91 6.91 2.45 6.29
N ILE A 92 7.47 2.97 7.38
CA ILE A 92 8.91 2.91 7.66
C ILE A 92 9.36 1.44 7.75
N PHE A 93 8.64 0.60 8.50
CA PHE A 93 8.98 -0.83 8.58
C PHE A 93 8.92 -1.52 7.21
N SER A 94 7.90 -1.22 6.40
CA SER A 94 7.80 -1.74 5.04
C SER A 94 8.95 -1.28 4.15
N ILE A 95 9.35 0.00 4.23
CA ILE A 95 10.48 0.55 3.46
C ILE A 95 11.78 -0.12 3.88
N VAL A 96 12.02 -0.29 5.19
CA VAL A 96 13.21 -1.00 5.67
C VAL A 96 13.24 -2.43 5.14
N GLY A 97 12.11 -3.13 5.15
CA GLY A 97 11.99 -4.45 4.54
C GLY A 97 12.32 -4.45 3.04
N LEU A 98 11.80 -3.49 2.28
CA LEU A 98 12.09 -3.33 0.85
C LEU A 98 13.56 -3.00 0.60
N MET A 99 14.21 -2.21 1.45
CA MET A 99 15.64 -1.92 1.36
C MET A 99 16.47 -3.18 1.57
N ILE A 100 16.15 -4.00 2.57
CA ILE A 100 16.84 -5.28 2.81
C ILE A 100 16.74 -6.19 1.57
N VAL A 101 15.53 -6.32 1.00
CA VAL A 101 15.30 -7.13 -0.20
C VAL A 101 16.07 -6.56 -1.41
N SER A 102 16.06 -5.23 -1.58
CA SER A 102 16.79 -4.54 -2.65
C SER A 102 18.29 -4.73 -2.52
N SER A 103 18.84 -4.63 -1.31
CA SER A 103 20.26 -4.88 -1.03
C SER A 103 20.66 -6.31 -1.34
N PHE A 104 19.81 -7.29 -0.99
CA PHE A 104 20.05 -8.69 -1.33
C PHE A 104 20.08 -8.91 -2.85
N LEU A 105 19.10 -8.37 -3.59
CA LEU A 105 19.07 -8.44 -5.06
C LEU A 105 20.27 -7.74 -5.71
N ALA A 106 20.69 -6.60 -5.17
CA ALA A 106 21.86 -5.87 -5.66
C ALA A 106 23.18 -6.64 -5.43
N VAL A 107 23.29 -7.40 -4.34
CA VAL A 107 24.42 -8.30 -4.13
C VAL A 107 24.32 -9.52 -5.04
N ALA A 108 23.13 -10.11 -5.18
CA ALA A 108 22.88 -11.27 -6.02
C ALA A 108 23.21 -11.00 -7.50
N SER A 109 22.93 -9.78 -8.00
CA SER A 109 23.23 -9.42 -9.39
C SER A 109 24.72 -9.46 -9.72
N ARG A 110 25.62 -9.29 -8.73
CA ARG A 110 27.07 -9.46 -8.93
C ARG A 110 27.48 -10.87 -9.32
N PHE A 111 26.65 -11.86 -9.00
CA PHE A 111 26.90 -13.26 -9.34
C PHE A 111 26.23 -13.67 -10.65
N THR A 112 25.74 -12.70 -11.44
CA THR A 112 25.07 -12.93 -12.72
C THR A 112 25.73 -12.16 -13.86
N THR A 113 25.36 -12.50 -15.08
CA THR A 113 25.81 -11.81 -16.31
C THR A 113 24.97 -10.58 -16.65
N LEU A 114 24.13 -10.10 -15.72
CA LEU A 114 23.26 -8.94 -15.96
C LEU A 114 24.10 -7.68 -16.19
N THR A 115 23.69 -6.89 -17.18
CA THR A 115 24.21 -5.54 -17.36
C THR A 115 23.76 -4.62 -16.22
N VAL A 116 24.45 -3.50 -16.02
CA VAL A 116 24.06 -2.49 -15.02
C VAL A 116 22.62 -2.01 -15.21
N THR A 117 22.19 -1.85 -16.48
CA THR A 117 20.84 -1.42 -16.83
C THR A 117 19.80 -2.48 -16.43
N GLU A 118 20.07 -3.75 -16.69
CA GLU A 118 19.16 -4.84 -16.31
C GLU A 118 19.10 -5.01 -14.79
N ALA A 119 20.25 -4.96 -14.12
CA ALA A 119 20.34 -4.99 -12.66
C ALA A 119 19.53 -3.84 -12.02
N THR A 120 19.59 -2.63 -12.59
CA THR A 120 18.77 -1.49 -12.15
C THR A 120 17.28 -1.73 -12.43
N GLY A 121 16.95 -2.33 -13.57
CA GLY A 121 15.59 -2.77 -13.91
C GLY A 121 15.00 -3.74 -12.89
N THR A 122 15.82 -4.58 -12.25
CA THR A 122 15.36 -5.49 -11.19
C THR A 122 14.88 -4.80 -9.92
N LEU A 123 15.41 -3.60 -9.64
CA LEU A 123 15.09 -2.82 -8.45
C LEU A 123 13.85 -1.93 -8.66
N TYR A 124 13.49 -1.65 -9.91
CA TYR A 124 12.40 -0.75 -10.26
C TYR A 124 11.04 -1.14 -9.63
N PRO A 125 10.61 -2.43 -9.62
CA PRO A 125 9.37 -2.82 -8.95
C PRO A 125 9.37 -2.56 -7.44
N LEU A 126 10.52 -2.73 -6.77
CA LEU A 126 10.66 -2.46 -5.33
C LEU A 126 10.55 -0.96 -5.03
N PHE A 127 11.13 -0.13 -5.91
CA PHE A 127 10.96 1.32 -5.83
C PHE A 127 9.49 1.74 -5.99
N LEU A 128 8.78 1.16 -6.96
CA LEU A 128 7.34 1.41 -7.13
C LEU A 128 6.55 0.96 -5.90
N ALA A 129 6.88 -0.19 -5.30
CA ALA A 129 6.25 -0.64 -4.06
C ALA A 129 6.47 0.34 -2.91
N ALA A 130 7.69 0.89 -2.77
CA ALA A 130 8.01 1.87 -1.72
C ALA A 130 7.19 3.17 -1.86
N ILE A 131 7.05 3.69 -3.09
CA ILE A 131 6.26 4.90 -3.35
C ILE A 131 4.79 4.71 -2.92
N HIS A 132 4.21 3.55 -3.20
CA HIS A 132 2.80 3.28 -2.89
C HIS A 132 2.59 2.89 -1.42
N ALA A 133 3.60 2.31 -0.76
CA ALA A 133 3.51 1.85 0.63
C ALA A 133 3.19 2.99 1.62
N ILE A 134 3.77 4.18 1.44
CA ILE A 134 3.54 5.32 2.36
C ILE A 134 2.08 5.80 2.33
N PRO A 135 1.54 6.28 1.19
CA PRO A 135 0.18 6.79 1.15
C PRO A 135 -0.84 5.70 1.49
N PHE A 136 -0.59 4.45 1.07
CA PHE A 136 -1.45 3.33 1.41
C PHE A 136 -1.47 3.02 2.91
N SER A 137 -0.32 2.99 3.58
CA SER A 137 -0.26 2.69 5.02
C SER A 137 -1.01 3.72 5.86
N VAL A 138 -0.94 5.00 5.49
CA VAL A 138 -1.69 6.07 6.16
C VAL A 138 -3.19 5.92 5.92
N THR A 139 -3.62 5.78 4.67
CA THR A 139 -5.04 5.63 4.34
C THR A 139 -5.63 4.34 4.94
N ARG A 140 -4.87 3.25 4.99
CA ARG A 140 -5.24 1.98 5.66
C ARG A 140 -5.44 2.17 7.16
N SER A 141 -4.51 2.85 7.83
CA SER A 141 -4.57 3.11 9.26
C SER A 141 -5.83 3.91 9.62
N LEU A 142 -6.12 4.95 8.84
CA LEU A 142 -7.32 5.78 9.03
C LEU A 142 -8.60 5.00 8.73
N ALA A 143 -8.63 4.22 7.64
CA ALA A 143 -9.77 3.36 7.33
C ALA A 143 -10.03 2.32 8.43
N GLY A 144 -8.97 1.81 9.07
CA GLY A 144 -9.06 0.90 10.22
C GLY A 144 -9.70 1.56 11.44
N ALA A 145 -9.32 2.81 11.75
CA ALA A 145 -9.91 3.58 12.84
C ALA A 145 -11.41 3.84 12.60
N ILE A 146 -11.76 4.28 11.39
CA ILE A 146 -13.17 4.52 10.99
C ILE A 146 -13.98 3.21 11.04
N ASN A 147 -13.42 2.10 10.57
CA ASN A 147 -14.10 0.80 10.63
C ASN A 147 -14.37 0.37 12.08
N ARG A 148 -13.43 0.62 13.00
CA ARG A 148 -13.61 0.32 14.43
C ARG A 148 -14.76 1.13 15.01
N ASP A 149 -14.80 2.43 14.73
CA ASP A 149 -15.85 3.32 15.23
C ASP A 149 -17.23 2.93 14.66
N GLU A 150 -17.31 2.58 13.37
CA GLU A 150 -18.55 2.11 12.71
C GLU A 150 -19.06 0.77 13.28
N LEU A 151 -18.17 -0.10 13.76
CA LEU A 151 -18.54 -1.37 14.39
C LEU A 151 -19.01 -1.18 15.84
N ILE A 152 -18.37 -0.28 16.59
CA ILE A 152 -18.74 0.02 17.98
C ILE A 152 -20.09 0.78 18.04
N SER A 153 -20.33 1.66 17.07
CA SER A 153 -21.56 2.49 17.02
C SER A 153 -22.76 1.80 16.39
N ALA A 154 -22.61 0.58 15.85
CA ALA A 154 -23.72 -0.18 15.30
C ALA A 154 -24.44 -0.94 16.44
N PRO A 155 -25.65 -0.54 16.86
CA PRO A 155 -26.44 -1.34 17.79
C PRO A 155 -26.78 -2.69 17.14
N GLU A 156 -26.76 -3.75 17.95
CA GLU A 156 -27.16 -5.12 17.56
C GLU A 156 -28.56 -5.14 16.93
#